data_AF-A0A0L0LH55-F1
#
_entry.id   AF-A0A0L0LH55-F1
#
_cell.length_a   1.000
_cell.length_b   1.000
_cell.length_c   1.000
_cell.angle_alpha   90.00
_cell.angle_beta   90.00
_cell.angle_gamma   90.00
#
_symmetry.space_group_name_H-M   'P 1'
#
loop_
_entity.id
_entity.type
_entity.pdbx_description
1 polymer ?
#
loop_
_entity_poly.entity_id
_entity_poly.type
_entity_poly.pdbx_seq_one_letter_code
_entity_poly.pdbx_strand_id
1 'polypeptide(L)'
;MLEFLHEERNSSLSMKNIISTYLVSLKKYADFMGRATRTEYWTFTIANWAIILLLLVPYALLGEDSVFAILCGAVDGIFIFGTAIPNLAAAIRRLHDTGKSGWWFLIQFVPYIGTLVLIYFLVGRTKVEPVPTPPAASVPPVV
;
A
#
# COMPACT_ATOMS: atom_id res chain seq x y z
N MET A 1 24.86 8.93 24.50
CA MET A 1 25.62 8.84 23.23
C MET A 1 25.27 7.58 22.44
N LEU A 2 25.37 6.37 23.00
CA LEU A 2 25.02 5.12 22.28
C LEU A 2 23.53 4.98 21.91
N GLU A 3 22.62 5.45 22.77
CA GLU A 3 21.18 5.46 22.44
C GLU A 3 20.84 6.41 21.28
N PHE A 4 21.50 7.57 21.22
CA PHE A 4 21.35 8.52 20.11
C PHE A 4 21.79 7.91 18.76
N LEU A 5 22.93 7.20 18.74
CA LEU A 5 23.41 6.50 17.54
C LEU A 5 22.49 5.34 17.13
N HIS A 6 21.86 4.67 18.10
CA HIS A 6 20.86 3.63 17.85
C HIS A 6 19.59 4.20 17.20
N GLU A 7 19.11 5.34 17.72
CA GLU A 7 17.95 6.08 17.20
C GLU A 7 18.19 6.56 15.75
N GLU A 8 19.35 7.17 15.49
CA GLU A 8 19.73 7.69 14.18
C GLU A 8 19.91 6.57 13.14
N ARG A 9 20.49 5.44 13.55
CA ARG A 9 20.60 4.25 12.71
C ARG A 9 19.22 3.68 12.37
N ASN A 10 18.31 3.60 13.35
CA ASN A 10 16.98 3.03 13.14
C ASN A 10 16.08 3.95 12.29
N SER A 11 16.21 5.27 12.44
CA SER A 11 15.51 6.25 11.58
C SER A 11 16.01 6.17 10.13
N SER A 12 17.34 6.08 9.94
CA SER A 12 17.99 5.87 8.64
C SER A 12 17.55 4.55 7.97
N LEU A 13 17.51 3.45 8.72
CA LEU A 13 17.04 2.15 8.24
C LEU A 13 15.55 2.19 7.85
N SER A 14 14.71 2.83 8.68
CA SER A 14 13.29 3.01 8.38
C SER A 14 13.10 3.79 7.08
N MET A 15 13.83 4.90 6.92
CA MET A 15 13.73 5.76 5.74
C MET A 15 14.14 5.02 4.45
N LYS A 16 15.22 4.24 4.50
CA LYS A 16 15.66 3.40 3.37
C LYS A 16 14.64 2.32 3.01
N ASN A 17 13.98 1.72 4.00
CA ASN A 17 12.94 0.71 3.77
C ASN A 17 11.68 1.30 3.14
N ILE A 18 11.29 2.52 3.53
CA ILE A 18 10.14 3.22 2.93
C ILE A 18 10.41 3.51 1.45
N ILE A 19 11.56 4.10 1.14
CA ILE A 19 11.93 4.46 -0.24
C ILE A 19 12.02 3.20 -1.12
N SER A 20 12.69 2.15 -0.65
CA SER A 20 12.82 0.91 -1.42
C SER A 20 11.45 0.27 -1.69
N THR A 21 10.57 0.24 -0.69
CA THR A 21 9.20 -0.29 -0.82
C THR A 21 8.36 0.53 -1.80
N TYR A 22 8.48 1.86 -1.76
CA TYR A 22 7.79 2.75 -2.68
C TYR A 22 8.25 2.52 -4.13
N LEU A 23 9.56 2.43 -4.35
CA LEU A 23 10.13 2.13 -5.67
C LEU A 23 9.76 0.73 -6.17
N VAL A 24 9.72 -0.28 -5.30
CA VAL A 24 9.27 -1.64 -5.66
C VAL A 24 7.80 -1.64 -6.09
N SER A 25 6.95 -0.91 -5.38
CA SER A 25 5.53 -0.79 -5.70
C SER A 25 5.30 -0.09 -7.03
N LEU A 26 6.07 0.97 -7.32
CA LEU A 26 6.06 1.65 -8.61
C LEU A 26 6.61 0.77 -9.75
N LYS A 27 7.63 -0.06 -9.50
CA LYS A 27 8.13 -1.03 -10.49
C LYS A 27 7.09 -2.10 -10.80
N LYS A 28 6.32 -2.53 -9.82
CA LYS A 28 5.17 -3.44 -9.98
C LYS A 28 3.91 -2.66 -10.40
N TYR A 29 4.05 -1.70 -11.31
CA TYR A 29 2.99 -0.75 -11.65
C TYR A 29 1.65 -1.41 -12.03
N ALA A 30 1.69 -2.48 -12.83
CA ALA A 30 0.52 -3.18 -13.37
C ALA A 30 0.51 -4.70 -13.14
N ASP A 31 1.25 -5.19 -12.14
CA ASP A 31 1.28 -6.63 -11.84
C ASP A 31 0.11 -7.02 -10.91
N PHE A 32 -0.98 -7.61 -11.38
CA PHE A 32 -2.12 -7.94 -10.50
C PHE A 32 -2.01 -9.33 -9.83
N MET A 33 -0.95 -10.08 -10.10
CA MET A 33 -0.84 -11.50 -9.76
C MET A 33 0.13 -11.79 -8.60
N GLY A 34 0.94 -10.81 -8.19
CA GLY A 34 1.85 -10.95 -7.05
C GLY A 34 1.18 -10.94 -5.68
N ARG A 35 1.95 -11.26 -4.63
CA ARG A 35 1.56 -11.08 -3.22
C ARG A 35 2.09 -9.76 -2.68
N ALA A 36 1.35 -9.12 -1.79
CA ALA A 36 1.73 -7.88 -1.12
C ALA A 36 1.64 -8.07 0.39
N THR A 37 2.80 -7.99 1.07
CA THR A 37 2.82 -8.07 2.53
C THR A 37 2.09 -6.86 3.13
N ARG A 38 1.59 -6.99 4.37
CA ARG A 38 0.89 -5.87 5.04
C ARG A 38 1.78 -4.63 5.14
N THR A 39 3.05 -4.83 5.49
CA THR A 39 4.01 -3.75 5.61
C THR A 39 4.27 -3.07 4.27
N GLU A 40 4.41 -3.84 3.18
CA GLU A 40 4.56 -3.29 1.82
C GLU A 40 3.34 -2.44 1.42
N TYR A 41 2.12 -2.97 1.61
CA TYR A 41 0.88 -2.27 1.29
C TYR A 41 0.71 -0.97 2.09
N TRP A 42 0.82 -1.03 3.42
CA TRP A 42 0.58 0.13 4.28
C TRP A 42 1.68 1.19 4.15
N THR A 43 2.94 0.78 3.98
CA THR A 43 4.04 1.74 3.79
C THR A 43 3.88 2.49 2.47
N PHE A 44 3.56 1.79 1.38
CA PHE A 44 3.26 2.43 0.10
C PHE A 44 2.04 3.35 0.20
N THR A 45 0.93 2.87 0.77
CA THR A 45 -0.33 3.62 0.87
C THR A 45 -0.15 4.89 1.70
N ILE A 46 0.47 4.79 2.88
CA ILE A 46 0.71 5.94 3.76
C ILE A 46 1.68 6.93 3.09
N ALA A 47 2.76 6.45 2.46
CA ALA A 47 3.69 7.32 1.74
C ALA A 47 2.99 8.06 0.59
N ASN A 48 2.15 7.36 -0.19
CA ASN A 48 1.39 7.96 -1.28
C ASN A 48 0.41 9.03 -0.78
N TRP A 49 -0.32 8.76 0.30
CA TRP A 49 -1.19 9.75 0.93
C TRP A 49 -0.43 10.95 1.48
N ALA A 50 0.74 10.74 2.09
CA ALA A 50 1.58 11.83 2.57
C ALA A 50 2.08 12.72 1.43
N ILE A 51 2.47 12.15 0.29
CA ILE A 51 2.88 12.91 -0.90
C ILE A 51 1.70 13.70 -1.47
N ILE A 52 0.52 13.09 -1.60
CA ILE A 52 -0.70 13.80 -2.07
C ILE A 52 -1.04 14.97 -1.15
N LEU A 53 -1.02 14.76 0.18
CA LEU A 53 -1.30 15.83 1.14
C LEU A 53 -0.29 16.98 1.03
N LEU A 54 0.99 16.68 0.85
CA LEU A 54 2.04 17.68 0.66
C LEU A 54 1.84 18.48 -0.65
N LEU A 55 1.47 17.79 -1.71
CA LEU A 55 1.20 18.36 -3.03
C LEU A 55 -0.01 19.32 -3.03
N LEU A 56 -1.01 19.06 -2.19
CA LEU A 56 -2.18 19.94 -2.05
C LEU A 56 -1.91 21.25 -1.31
N VAL A 57 -0.83 21.35 -0.52
CA VAL A 57 -0.54 22.53 0.31
C VAL A 57 -0.34 23.80 -0.51
N PRO A 58 0.51 23.83 -1.56
CA PRO A 58 0.66 25.01 -2.41
C PRO A 58 -0.66 25.48 -3.03
N TYR A 59 -1.50 24.55 -3.51
CA TYR A 59 -2.79 24.88 -4.08
C TYR A 59 -3.72 25.56 -3.05
N ALA A 60 -3.77 25.04 -1.82
CA ALA A 60 -4.57 25.60 -0.74
C ALA A 60 -4.07 26.98 -0.25
N LEU A 61 -2.77 27.26 -0.33
CA LEU A 61 -2.17 28.50 0.18
C LEU A 61 -2.17 29.65 -0.84
N LEU A 62 -2.12 29.35 -2.14
CA LEU A 62 -1.87 30.35 -3.19
C LEU A 62 -3.13 30.91 -3.85
N GLY A 63 -4.30 30.33 -3.57
CA GLY A 63 -5.57 30.75 -4.16
C GLY A 63 -5.72 30.36 -5.64
N GLU A 64 -6.95 30.11 -6.06
CA GLU A 64 -7.27 29.46 -7.34
C GLU A 64 -6.93 30.30 -8.59
N ASP A 65 -6.76 31.62 -8.41
CA ASP A 65 -6.70 32.59 -9.52
C ASP A 65 -5.29 32.80 -10.10
N SER A 66 -4.26 32.19 -9.50
CA SER A 66 -2.89 32.33 -9.98
C SER A 66 -2.54 31.28 -11.04
N VAL A 67 -1.79 31.68 -12.08
CA VAL A 67 -1.20 30.74 -13.07
C VAL A 67 -0.40 29.64 -12.37
N PHE A 68 0.23 29.98 -11.24
CA PHE A 68 0.96 29.05 -10.42
C PHE A 68 0.06 27.99 -9.76
N ALA A 69 -1.11 28.37 -9.24
CA ALA A 69 -2.08 27.42 -8.68
C ALA A 69 -2.60 26.43 -9.74
N ILE A 70 -2.83 26.90 -10.97
CA ILE A 70 -3.21 26.02 -12.10
C ILE A 70 -2.11 25.00 -12.38
N LEU A 71 -0.84 25.41 -12.40
CA LEU A 71 0.29 24.50 -12.60
C LEU A 71 0.44 23.50 -11.45
N CYS A 72 0.27 23.92 -10.20
CA CYS A 72 0.25 23.01 -9.04
C CYS A 72 -0.87 21.97 -9.17
N GLY A 73 -2.10 22.40 -9.47
CA GLY A 73 -3.23 21.48 -9.65
C GLY A 73 -3.01 20.49 -10.80
N ALA A 74 -2.36 20.92 -11.89
CA ALA A 74 -2.00 20.02 -12.98
C ALA A 74 -0.98 18.94 -12.56
N VAL A 75 0.05 19.32 -11.78
CA VAL A 75 1.02 18.36 -11.23
C VAL A 75 0.35 17.37 -10.29
N ASP A 76 -0.53 17.85 -9.41
CA ASP A 76 -1.29 17.02 -8.48
C ASP A 76 -2.16 16.01 -9.23
N GLY A 77 -2.87 16.48 -10.26
CA GLY A 77 -3.69 15.63 -11.12
C GLY A 77 -2.86 14.53 -11.78
N ILE A 78 -1.73 14.88 -12.41
CA ILE A 78 -0.83 13.90 -13.05
C ILE A 78 -0.33 12.88 -12.02
N PHE A 79 0.04 13.33 -10.82
CA PHE A 79 0.51 12.43 -9.77
C PHE A 79 -0.59 11.49 -9.29
N ILE A 80 -1.81 11.98 -9.07
CA ILE A 80 -2.95 11.16 -8.63
C ILE A 80 -3.30 10.12 -9.69
N PHE A 81 -3.42 10.50 -10.97
CA PHE A 81 -3.69 9.55 -12.04
C PHE A 81 -2.54 8.58 -12.26
N GLY A 82 -1.30 9.06 -12.17
CA GLY A 82 -0.09 8.24 -12.28
C GLY A 82 0.04 7.23 -11.15
N THR A 83 -0.44 7.51 -9.94
CA THR A 83 -0.37 6.59 -8.79
C THR A 83 -1.65 5.78 -8.58
N ALA A 84 -2.75 6.10 -9.28
CA ALA A 84 -4.01 5.37 -9.18
C ALA A 84 -3.87 3.88 -9.54
N ILE A 85 -3.17 3.57 -10.63
CA ILE A 85 -2.96 2.19 -11.08
C ILE A 85 -2.15 1.36 -10.08
N PRO A 86 -0.95 1.78 -9.61
CA PRO A 86 -0.19 1.00 -8.65
C PRO A 86 -0.91 0.87 -7.30
N ASN A 87 -1.70 1.87 -6.89
CA ASN A 87 -2.52 1.80 -5.68
C ASN A 87 -3.64 0.76 -5.82
N LEU A 88 -4.33 0.75 -6.97
CA LEU A 88 -5.31 -0.28 -7.30
C LEU A 88 -4.67 -1.68 -7.34
N ALA A 89 -3.53 -1.83 -8.02
CA ALA A 89 -2.82 -3.10 -8.11
C ALA A 89 -2.40 -3.61 -6.73
N ALA A 90 -1.85 -2.75 -5.87
CA ALA A 90 -1.48 -3.10 -4.50
C ALA A 90 -2.70 -3.52 -3.66
N ALA A 91 -3.83 -2.82 -3.77
CA ALA A 91 -5.05 -3.16 -3.07
C ALA A 91 -5.64 -4.51 -3.53
N ILE A 92 -5.64 -4.80 -4.84
CA ILE A 92 -6.11 -6.07 -5.40
C ILE A 92 -5.26 -7.24 -4.92
N ARG A 93 -3.92 -7.14 -4.99
CA ARG A 93 -3.01 -8.17 -4.46
C ARG A 93 -3.30 -8.46 -2.98
N ARG A 94 -3.52 -7.40 -2.21
CA ARG A 94 -3.79 -7.52 -0.79
C ARG A 94 -5.15 -8.17 -0.48
N LEU A 95 -6.18 -7.85 -1.26
CA LEU A 95 -7.48 -8.51 -1.19
C LEU A 95 -7.34 -10.01 -1.51
N HIS A 96 -6.61 -10.35 -2.58
CA HIS A 96 -6.31 -11.74 -2.93
C HIS A 96 -5.58 -12.48 -1.80
N ASP A 97 -4.61 -11.85 -1.14
CA ASP A 97 -3.88 -12.41 0.00
C ASP A 97 -4.77 -12.67 1.23
N THR A 98 -5.92 -12.00 1.34
CA THR A 98 -6.94 -12.27 2.39
C THR A 98 -8.02 -13.26 1.97
N GLY A 99 -7.89 -13.84 0.77
CA GLY A 99 -8.88 -14.75 0.19
C GLY A 99 -10.17 -14.04 -0.24
N LYS A 100 -10.07 -12.76 -0.61
CA LYS A 100 -11.16 -11.96 -1.18
C LYS A 100 -10.87 -11.69 -2.65
N SER A 101 -11.89 -11.64 -3.50
CA SER A 101 -11.72 -11.26 -4.91
C SER A 101 -11.37 -9.76 -5.05
N GLY A 102 -10.60 -9.39 -6.08
CA GLY A 102 -10.26 -7.99 -6.37
C GLY A 102 -11.48 -7.10 -6.60
N TRP A 103 -12.63 -7.68 -6.97
CA TRP A 103 -13.93 -6.98 -7.11
C TRP A 103 -14.41 -6.29 -5.83
N TRP A 104 -13.96 -6.76 -4.66
CA TRP A 104 -14.26 -6.07 -3.40
C TRP A 104 -13.68 -4.66 -3.35
N PHE A 105 -12.72 -4.30 -4.21
CA PHE A 105 -12.25 -2.93 -4.32
C PHE A 105 -13.35 -1.95 -4.76
N LEU A 106 -14.33 -2.39 -5.56
CA LEU A 106 -15.42 -1.53 -6.04
C LEU A 106 -16.30 -0.98 -4.92
N ILE A 107 -16.30 -1.60 -3.73
CA ILE A 107 -17.03 -1.06 -2.59
C ILE A 107 -16.52 0.34 -2.21
N GLN A 108 -15.31 0.72 -2.60
CA GLN A 108 -14.75 2.06 -2.39
C GLN A 108 -15.62 3.17 -3.01
N PHE A 109 -16.45 2.86 -4.02
CA PHE A 109 -17.41 3.81 -4.59
C PHE A 109 -18.62 4.08 -3.68
N VAL A 110 -18.84 3.27 -2.64
CA VAL A 110 -19.83 3.55 -1.59
C VAL A 110 -19.18 4.43 -0.52
N PRO A 111 -19.55 5.72 -0.40
CA PRO A 111 -18.89 6.64 0.51
C PRO A 111 -19.07 6.19 1.96
N TYR A 112 -18.04 6.46 2.79
CA TYR A 112 -17.93 6.11 4.20
C TYR A 112 -17.89 4.60 4.49
N ILE A 113 -19.00 3.89 4.26
CA ILE A 113 -19.14 2.46 4.61
C ILE A 113 -18.19 1.61 3.76
N GLY A 114 -18.11 1.89 2.46
CA GLY A 114 -17.25 1.15 1.55
C GLY A 114 -15.78 1.22 1.94
N THR A 115 -15.30 2.42 2.25
CA THR A 115 -13.91 2.64 2.69
C THR A 115 -13.62 1.91 4.01
N LEU A 116 -14.54 1.94 4.98
CA LEU A 116 -14.36 1.24 6.25
C LEU A 116 -14.27 -0.28 6.07
N VAL A 117 -15.14 -0.86 5.25
CA VAL A 117 -15.11 -2.30 4.93
C VAL A 117 -13.83 -2.68 4.19
N LEU A 118 -13.37 -1.83 3.26
CA LEU A 118 -12.13 -2.05 2.52
C LEU A 118 -10.93 -2.04 3.46
N ILE A 119 -10.84 -1.04 4.35
CA ILE A 119 -9.78 -0.94 5.37
C ILE A 119 -9.78 -2.21 6.23
N TYR A 120 -10.95 -2.67 6.69
CA TYR A 120 -11.05 -3.90 7.48
C TYR A 120 -10.43 -5.10 6.75
N PHE A 121 -10.70 -5.28 5.45
CA PHE A 121 -10.08 -6.35 4.68
C PHE A 121 -8.57 -6.16 4.49
N LEU A 122 -8.12 -4.95 4.21
CA LEU A 122 -6.69 -4.66 3.97
C LEU A 122 -5.82 -4.86 5.22
N VAL A 123 -6.37 -4.61 6.41
CA VAL A 123 -5.72 -4.90 7.71
C VAL A 123 -5.75 -6.39 8.08
N GLY A 124 -6.78 -7.12 7.63
CA GLY A 124 -7.08 -8.51 7.99
C GLY A 124 -5.93 -9.50 7.79
N ARG A 125 -5.88 -10.61 8.54
CA ARG A 125 -4.76 -11.56 8.40
C ARG A 125 -4.80 -12.34 7.08
N THR A 126 -3.62 -12.67 6.56
CA THR A 126 -3.49 -13.67 5.48
C THR A 126 -4.02 -15.00 6.00
N LYS A 127 -4.88 -15.66 5.22
CA LYS A 127 -5.35 -17.01 5.58
C LYS A 127 -4.19 -17.98 5.39
N VAL A 128 -3.79 -18.66 6.45
CA VAL A 128 -2.87 -19.80 6.36
C VAL A 128 -3.76 -21.01 6.16
N GLU A 129 -3.75 -21.61 4.97
CA GLU A 129 -4.41 -22.89 4.80
C GLU A 129 -3.63 -23.94 5.59
N PRO A 130 -4.31 -24.78 6.40
CA PRO A 130 -3.65 -25.87 7.08
C PRO A 130 -3.01 -26.79 6.03
N VAL A 131 -1.73 -27.11 6.23
CA VAL A 131 -1.04 -28.10 5.40
C VAL A 131 -1.91 -29.37 5.42
N PRO A 132 -2.31 -29.91 4.25
CA PRO A 132 -3.04 -31.16 4.21
C PRO A 132 -2.25 -32.21 5.00
N THR A 133 -2.80 -32.69 6.12
CA THR A 133 -2.16 -33.76 6.87
C THR A 133 -2.02 -34.95 5.92
N PRO A 134 -0.79 -35.43 5.68
CA PRO A 134 -0.59 -36.63 4.88
C PRO A 134 -1.41 -37.76 5.50
N PRO A 135 -1.99 -38.67 4.69
CA PRO A 135 -2.61 -39.88 5.22
C PRO A 135 -1.63 -40.55 6.18
N ALA A 136 -2.09 -41.02 7.34
CA ALA A 136 -1.22 -41.64 8.35
C ALA A 136 -0.33 -42.76 7.78
N ALA A 137 -0.74 -43.37 6.66
CA ALA A 137 -0.01 -44.40 5.94
C ALA A 137 1.22 -43.92 5.14
N SER A 138 1.41 -42.62 4.89
CA SER A 138 2.54 -42.08 4.12
C SER A 138 3.64 -41.46 4.99
N VAL A 139 3.47 -41.43 6.32
CA VAL A 139 4.50 -40.94 7.24
C VAL A 139 5.45 -42.10 7.55
N PRO A 140 6.72 -42.06 7.09
CA PRO A 140 7.67 -43.11 7.44
C PRO A 140 7.86 -43.14 8.97
N PRO A 141 8.06 -44.32 9.58
CA PRO A 141 8.35 -44.41 11.00
C PRO A 141 9.61 -43.58 11.30
N VAL A 142 9.53 -42.72 12.31
CA VAL A 142 10.68 -41.94 12.80
C VAL A 142 11.65 -42.94 13.42
N VAL A 143 12.74 -43.24 12.69
CA VAL A 143 13.85 -44.09 13.16
C VAL A 143 14.80 -43.28 14.02
#